data_AF-A0A3S5ANG4-F1
#
_entry.id   AF-A0A3S5ANG4-F1
#
_cell.length_a   1.000
_cell.length_b   1.000
_cell.length_c   1.000
_cell.angle_alpha   90.00
_cell.angle_beta   90.00
_cell.angle_gamma   90.00
#
_symmetry.space_group_name_H-M   'P 1'
#
loop_
_entity.id
_entity.type
_entity.pdbx_description
1 polymer ?
#
loop_
_entity_poly.entity_id
_entity_poly.type
_entity_poly.pdbx_seq_one_letter_code
_entity_poly.pdbx_strand_id
1 'polypeptide(L)'
;MYTNIPVQGAIQALDEHPEITQGMLDSLCNQELRELSNPGASGSIFYITQDDEFIIKTVQHKEADFLQKLLPEYYMNLIQHPRTLLPKFYGLYCYQASGKNIRFVIMNNLLPSSIKMHEKYDLKGSSHKRKANMRELAKSSPTLKDLDFK
;
A
#
# COMPACT_ATOMS: atom_id res chain seq x y z
N MET A 1 -13.01 4.21 -22.06
CA MET A 1 -11.83 4.04 -22.94
C MET A 1 -10.64 3.73 -22.05
N TYR A 2 -10.30 2.45 -21.93
CA TYR A 2 -9.10 2.02 -21.24
C TYR A 2 -7.92 2.36 -22.15
N THR A 3 -7.16 3.39 -21.84
CA THR A 3 -5.90 3.65 -22.52
C THR A 3 -4.91 2.58 -22.03
N ASN A 4 -4.52 1.68 -22.95
CA ASN A 4 -3.42 0.75 -22.75
C ASN A 4 -2.13 1.55 -22.61
N ILE A 5 -1.83 1.95 -21.38
CA ILE A 5 -0.48 2.36 -21.00
C ILE A 5 0.36 1.07 -21.00
N PRO A 6 1.64 1.07 -21.47
CA PRO A 6 2.50 -0.12 -21.56
C PRO A 6 2.78 -0.89 -20.25
N VAL A 7 2.10 -0.53 -19.16
CA VAL A 7 2.18 -1.06 -17.80
C VAL A 7 1.64 -2.51 -17.71
N GLN A 8 0.84 -2.96 -18.69
CA GLN A 8 0.27 -4.31 -18.73
C GLN A 8 1.33 -5.43 -18.61
N GLY A 9 2.50 -5.25 -19.23
CA GLY A 9 3.54 -6.29 -19.25
C GLY A 9 4.34 -6.48 -17.95
N ALA A 10 4.45 -5.46 -17.11
CA ALA A 10 5.30 -5.52 -15.91
C ALA A 10 4.53 -5.96 -14.64
N ILE A 11 3.21 -5.76 -14.61
CA ILE A 11 2.35 -6.19 -13.49
C ILE A 11 1.90 -7.64 -13.68
N GLN A 12 1.67 -8.06 -14.93
CA GLN A 12 1.29 -9.44 -15.24
C GLN A 12 2.36 -10.47 -14.83
N ALA A 13 3.61 -10.04 -14.59
CA ALA A 13 4.71 -10.88 -14.10
C ALA A 13 4.71 -11.13 -12.58
N LEU A 14 3.86 -10.46 -11.80
CA LEU A 14 3.70 -10.73 -10.35
C LEU A 14 2.47 -11.63 -10.05
N ASP A 15 1.76 -12.06 -11.09
CA ASP A 15 0.44 -12.68 -11.04
C ASP A 15 0.45 -14.11 -11.62
N GLU A 16 1.48 -14.91 -11.30
CA GLU A 16 1.58 -16.31 -11.75
C GLU A 16 0.74 -17.30 -10.92
N HIS A 17 -0.16 -16.81 -10.04
CA HIS A 17 -1.02 -17.65 -9.21
C HIS A 17 -2.50 -17.28 -9.40
N PRO A 18 -3.24 -17.98 -10.28
CA PRO A 18 -4.64 -17.70 -10.59
C PRO A 18 -5.57 -17.64 -9.37
N GLU A 19 -5.28 -18.38 -8.31
CA GLU A 19 -6.05 -18.38 -7.07
C GLU A 19 -5.92 -17.06 -6.29
N ILE A 20 -4.75 -16.42 -6.35
CA ILE A 20 -4.50 -15.10 -5.75
C ILE A 20 -5.29 -14.03 -6.53
N THR A 21 -5.32 -14.15 -7.86
CA THR A 21 -6.04 -13.21 -8.74
C THR A 21 -7.54 -13.23 -8.48
N GLN A 22 -8.16 -14.42 -8.31
CA GLN A 22 -9.60 -14.53 -8.07
C GLN A 22 -9.99 -14.00 -6.68
N GLY A 23 -9.28 -14.40 -5.62
CA GLY A 23 -9.55 -13.90 -4.27
C GLY A 23 -9.41 -12.38 -4.19
N MET A 24 -8.35 -11.83 -4.81
CA MET A 24 -8.13 -10.38 -4.85
C MET A 24 -9.27 -9.63 -5.58
N LEU A 25 -9.79 -10.16 -6.69
CA LEU A 25 -10.93 -9.54 -7.38
C LEU A 25 -12.19 -9.53 -6.51
N ASP A 26 -12.45 -10.61 -5.79
CA ASP A 26 -13.59 -10.70 -4.89
C ASP A 26 -13.48 -9.66 -3.75
N SER A 27 -12.31 -9.53 -3.13
CA SER A 27 -12.03 -8.55 -2.07
C SER A 27 -12.16 -7.09 -2.54
N LEU A 28 -11.74 -6.80 -3.77
CA LEU A 28 -11.64 -5.43 -4.28
C LEU A 28 -12.90 -4.93 -5.00
N CYS A 29 -13.64 -5.83 -5.65
CA CYS A 29 -14.71 -5.45 -6.57
C CYS A 29 -16.11 -5.82 -6.07
N ASN A 30 -16.24 -6.84 -5.21
CA ASN A 30 -17.56 -7.30 -4.74
C ASN A 30 -17.99 -6.69 -3.40
N GLN A 31 -17.12 -5.92 -2.74
CA GLN A 31 -17.42 -5.24 -1.49
C GLN A 31 -16.92 -3.80 -1.49
N GLU A 32 -17.52 -2.94 -0.67
CA GLU A 32 -17.10 -1.54 -0.53
C GLU A 32 -15.72 -1.44 0.14
N LEU A 33 -14.90 -0.50 -0.33
CA LEU A 33 -13.61 -0.22 0.27
C LEU A 33 -13.75 0.72 1.47
N ARG A 34 -13.00 0.47 2.55
CA ARG A 34 -12.95 1.38 3.72
C ARG A 34 -11.80 2.36 3.56
N GLU A 35 -12.06 3.66 3.63
CA GLU A 35 -11.01 4.68 3.61
C GLU A 35 -10.27 4.72 4.96
N LEU A 36 -8.94 4.73 4.90
CA LEU A 36 -8.08 4.89 6.08
C LEU A 36 -7.68 6.35 6.25
N SER A 37 -8.11 6.95 7.36
CA SER A 37 -7.85 8.36 7.70
C SER A 37 -6.41 8.56 8.21
N ASN A 38 -5.43 8.38 7.33
CA ASN A 38 -4.01 8.62 7.62
C ASN A 38 -3.43 9.63 6.62
N PRO A 39 -3.49 10.94 6.90
CA PRO A 39 -2.78 11.92 6.11
C PRO A 39 -1.27 11.75 6.36
N GLY A 40 -0.65 10.85 5.61
CA GLY A 40 0.81 10.83 5.46
C GLY A 40 1.27 12.14 4.84
N ALA A 41 2.55 12.48 5.02
CA ALA A 41 3.12 13.72 4.46
C ALA A 41 2.99 13.82 2.91
N SER A 42 2.79 12.68 2.23
CA SER A 42 2.58 12.57 0.79
C SER A 42 1.21 13.05 0.31
N GLY A 43 0.22 13.20 1.21
CA GLY A 43 -1.18 13.45 0.83
C GLY A 43 -1.83 12.28 0.09
N SER A 44 -1.25 11.08 0.17
CA SER A 44 -1.82 9.87 -0.42
C SER A 44 -3.05 9.41 0.36
N ILE A 45 -4.04 8.93 -0.37
CA ILE A 45 -5.27 8.32 0.16
C ILE A 45 -5.01 6.82 0.25
N PHE A 46 -5.49 6.22 1.33
CA PHE A 46 -5.41 4.78 1.57
C PHE A 46 -6.80 4.21 1.70
N TYR A 47 -7.03 3.06 1.08
CA TYR A 47 -8.21 2.24 1.32
C TYR A 47 -7.76 0.84 1.77
N ILE A 48 -8.67 0.14 2.44
CA ILE A 48 -8.52 -1.25 2.83
C ILE A 48 -9.76 -2.04 2.40
N THR A 49 -9.57 -3.29 2.00
CA THR A 49 -10.68 -4.21 1.71
C THR A 49 -11.44 -4.59 2.99
N GLN A 50 -12.66 -5.11 2.85
CA GLN A 50 -13.47 -5.49 4.01
C GLN A 50 -12.91 -6.68 4.78
N ASP A 51 -12.36 -7.65 4.06
CA ASP A 51 -11.64 -8.81 4.61
C ASP A 51 -10.26 -8.47 5.19
N ASP A 52 -9.85 -7.21 5.07
CA ASP A 52 -8.62 -6.68 5.66
C ASP A 52 -7.33 -7.23 5.04
N GLU A 53 -7.41 -7.87 3.87
CA GLU A 53 -6.27 -8.49 3.19
C GLU A 53 -5.43 -7.50 2.37
N PHE A 54 -6.07 -6.53 1.72
CA PHE A 54 -5.43 -5.65 0.75
C PHE A 54 -5.55 -4.18 1.13
N ILE A 55 -4.45 -3.46 0.92
CA ILE A 55 -4.37 -2.01 0.99
C ILE A 55 -4.27 -1.46 -0.44
N ILE A 56 -5.10 -0.47 -0.73
CA ILE A 56 -4.99 0.35 -1.94
C ILE A 56 -4.41 1.70 -1.52
N LYS A 57 -3.31 2.12 -2.15
CA LYS A 57 -2.67 3.40 -1.87
C LYS A 57 -2.58 4.23 -3.13
N THR A 58 -3.05 5.47 -3.11
CA THR A 58 -2.80 6.40 -4.21
C THR A 58 -1.34 6.84 -4.23
N VAL A 59 -0.77 6.93 -5.43
CA VAL A 59 0.63 7.28 -5.66
C VAL A 59 0.73 8.40 -6.69
N GLN A 60 1.75 9.23 -6.54
CA GLN A 60 2.07 10.28 -7.51
C GLN A 60 2.68 9.66 -8.77
N HIS A 61 2.64 10.39 -9.89
CA HIS A 61 3.22 9.92 -11.15
C HIS A 61 4.68 9.48 -11.01
N LYS A 62 5.51 10.29 -10.34
CA LYS A 62 6.91 9.96 -10.09
C LYS A 62 7.12 8.68 -9.28
N GLU A 63 6.22 8.37 -8.35
CA GLU A 63 6.29 7.15 -7.52
C GLU A 63 5.91 5.92 -8.34
N ALA A 64 4.89 6.04 -9.19
CA ALA A 64 4.50 4.99 -10.13
C ALA A 64 5.60 4.69 -11.16
N ASP A 65 6.25 5.73 -11.69
CA ASP A 65 7.36 5.59 -12.63
C ASP A 65 8.59 4.98 -11.95
N PHE A 66 8.86 5.37 -10.70
CA PHE A 66 9.93 4.78 -9.90
C PHE A 66 9.66 3.30 -9.62
N LEU A 67 8.45 2.94 -9.21
CA LEU A 67 8.08 1.55 -8.94
C LEU A 67 8.28 0.67 -10.18
N GLN A 68 7.84 1.12 -11.36
CA GLN A 68 8.03 0.38 -12.61
C GLN A 68 9.52 0.11 -12.91
N LYS A 69 10.40 1.08 -12.64
CA LYS A 69 11.85 0.91 -12.80
C LYS A 69 12.46 -0.03 -11.75
N LEU A 70 11.87 -0.08 -10.56
CA LEU A 70 12.31 -0.94 -9.44
C LEU A 70 11.88 -2.41 -9.61
N LEU A 71 10.83 -2.70 -10.39
CA LEU A 71 10.23 -4.04 -10.49
C LEU A 71 11.22 -5.19 -10.75
N PRO A 72 12.22 -5.08 -11.65
CA PRO A 72 13.17 -6.17 -11.89
C PRO A 72 13.99 -6.51 -10.63
N GLU A 73 14.51 -5.50 -9.94
CA GLU A 73 15.29 -5.71 -8.71
C GLU A 73 14.42 -6.20 -7.56
N TYR A 74 13.20 -5.66 -7.47
CA TYR A 74 12.20 -6.10 -6.49
C TYR A 74 11.88 -7.58 -6.65
N TYR A 75 11.65 -8.05 -7.88
CA TYR A 75 11.38 -9.46 -8.17
C TYR A 75 12.56 -10.35 -7.77
N MET A 76 13.80 -9.95 -8.11
CA MET A 76 14.99 -10.69 -7.71
C MET A 76 15.11 -10.79 -6.17
N ASN A 77 14.80 -9.71 -5.45
CA ASN A 77 14.76 -9.73 -3.99
C ASN A 77 13.68 -10.67 -3.44
N LEU A 78 12.50 -10.76 -4.06
CA LEU A 78 11.46 -11.70 -3.63
C LEU A 78 11.93 -13.16 -3.72
N ILE A 79 12.63 -13.53 -4.79
CA ILE A 79 13.16 -14.88 -5.00
C ILE A 79 14.30 -15.17 -4.02
N GLN A 80 15.29 -14.27 -3.94
CA GLN A 80 16.50 -14.49 -3.15
C GLN A 80 16.26 -14.37 -1.65
N HIS A 81 15.25 -13.60 -1.24
CA HIS A 81 14.93 -13.32 0.16
C HIS A 81 13.45 -13.57 0.45
N PRO A 82 13.03 -14.85 0.60
CA PRO A 82 11.62 -15.21 0.81
C PRO A 82 10.98 -14.54 2.05
N ARG A 83 11.80 -14.19 3.06
CA ARG A 83 11.37 -13.51 4.30
C ARG A 83 11.59 -11.99 4.27
N THR A 84 11.71 -11.39 3.09
CA THR A 84 11.86 -9.93 2.96
C THR A 84 10.68 -9.19 3.59
N LEU A 85 10.99 -8.07 4.27
CA LEU A 85 10.01 -7.18 4.89
C LEU A 85 9.48 -6.11 3.92
N LEU A 86 9.94 -6.12 2.66
CA LEU A 86 9.42 -5.19 1.67
C LEU A 86 7.92 -5.44 1.42
N PRO A 87 7.14 -4.38 1.16
CA PRO A 87 5.73 -4.52 0.79
C PRO A 87 5.56 -5.49 -0.38
N LYS A 88 4.51 -6.30 -0.32
CA LYS A 88 4.11 -7.17 -1.43
C LYS A 88 3.18 -6.37 -2.33
N PHE A 89 3.67 -6.01 -3.51
CA PHE A 89 2.87 -5.29 -4.51
C PHE A 89 2.16 -6.31 -5.40
N TYR A 90 0.85 -6.20 -5.50
CA TYR A 90 0.00 -7.06 -6.34
C TYR A 90 -0.41 -6.36 -7.64
N GLY A 91 -0.30 -5.03 -7.69
CA GLY A 91 -0.43 -4.30 -8.95
C GLY A 91 -0.32 -2.80 -8.81
N LEU A 92 -0.11 -2.14 -9.94
CA LEU A 92 -0.03 -0.70 -10.12
C LEU A 92 -1.00 -0.26 -11.23
N TYR A 93 -2.05 0.44 -10.88
CA TYR A 93 -3.11 0.80 -11.82
C TYR A 93 -3.17 2.30 -12.04
N CYS A 94 -3.65 2.69 -13.21
CA CYS A 94 -3.95 4.08 -13.53
C CYS A 94 -5.39 4.17 -14.02
N TYR A 95 -6.24 4.81 -13.25
CA TYR A 95 -7.62 5.12 -13.61
C TYR A 95 -7.71 6.57 -14.08
N GLN A 96 -8.30 6.77 -15.26
CA GLN A 96 -8.51 8.10 -15.82
C GLN A 96 -9.97 8.52 -15.60
N ALA A 97 -10.17 9.59 -14.82
CA ALA A 97 -11.48 10.14 -14.51
C ALA A 97 -11.48 11.65 -14.71
N SER A 98 -12.44 12.16 -15.48
CA SER A 98 -12.61 13.61 -15.72
C SER A 98 -11.32 14.32 -16.13
N GLY A 99 -10.53 13.70 -17.01
CA GLY A 99 -9.24 14.24 -17.49
C GLY A 99 -8.08 14.15 -16.48
N LYS A 100 -8.28 13.57 -15.30
CA LYS A 100 -7.24 13.35 -14.30
C LYS A 100 -6.81 11.90 -14.25
N ASN A 101 -5.51 11.68 -14.06
CA ASN A 101 -4.93 10.35 -13.88
C ASN A 101 -4.77 10.05 -12.39
N ILE A 102 -5.52 9.09 -11.89
CA ILE A 102 -5.42 8.56 -10.53
C ILE A 102 -4.60 7.28 -10.61
N ARG A 103 -3.43 7.28 -9.97
CA ARG A 103 -2.57 6.10 -9.89
C ARG A 103 -2.64 5.51 -8.51
N PHE A 104 -2.69 4.19 -8.43
CA PHE A 104 -2.75 3.49 -7.16
C PHE A 104 -2.05 2.14 -7.23
N VAL A 105 -1.50 1.72 -6.09
CA VAL A 105 -0.94 0.38 -5.91
C VAL A 105 -1.86 -0.45 -5.03
N ILE A 106 -1.93 -1.74 -5.32
CA ILE A 106 -2.53 -2.75 -4.45
C ILE A 106 -1.37 -3.48 -3.77
N MET A 107 -1.42 -3.58 -2.45
CA MET A 107 -0.39 -4.21 -1.64
C MET A 107 -0.99 -4.96 -0.44
N ASN A 108 -0.21 -5.84 0.16
CA ASN A 108 -0.65 -6.58 1.34
C ASN A 108 -0.90 -5.65 2.54
N ASN A 109 -1.92 -5.97 3.34
CA ASN A 109 -2.04 -5.41 4.67
C ASN A 109 -1.05 -6.10 5.62
N LEU A 110 -0.26 -5.31 6.35
CA LEU A 110 0.68 -5.83 7.35
C LEU A 110 0.05 -5.94 8.75
N LEU A 111 -1.03 -5.20 9.00
CA LEU A 111 -1.63 -5.05 10.33
C LEU A 111 -3.10 -5.45 10.26
N PRO A 112 -3.39 -6.77 10.30
CA PRO A 112 -4.76 -7.25 10.23
C PRO A 112 -5.57 -6.81 11.46
N SER A 113 -6.75 -6.23 11.22
CA SER A 113 -7.71 -5.73 12.19
C SER A 113 -8.26 -6.83 13.10
N SER A 114 -8.17 -8.10 12.67
CA SER A 114 -8.51 -9.27 13.49
C SER A 114 -7.57 -9.45 14.69
N ILE A 115 -6.37 -8.86 14.64
CA ILE A 115 -5.40 -8.90 15.73
C ILE A 115 -5.38 -7.55 16.44
N LYS A 116 -5.68 -7.57 17.74
CA LYS A 116 -5.61 -6.35 18.57
C LYS A 116 -4.15 -5.91 18.73
N MET A 117 -3.80 -4.83 18.02
CA MET A 117 -2.53 -4.14 18.20
C MET A 117 -2.57 -3.27 19.46
N HIS A 118 -1.81 -3.66 20.48
CA HIS A 118 -1.68 -2.88 21.72
C HIS A 118 -0.89 -1.59 21.50
N GLU A 119 0.15 -1.66 20.67
CA GLU A 119 0.98 -0.51 20.29
C GLU A 119 1.35 -0.60 18.81
N LYS A 120 1.57 0.55 18.18
CA LYS A 120 1.88 0.65 16.75
C LYS A 120 2.88 1.77 16.53
N TYR A 121 3.92 1.50 15.75
CA TYR A 121 5.01 2.43 15.51
C TYR A 121 5.29 2.60 14.01
N ASP A 122 5.49 3.85 13.57
CA ASP A 122 6.21 4.19 12.35
C ASP A 122 7.63 4.56 12.77
N LEU A 123 8.64 3.78 12.37
CA LEU A 123 10.05 4.00 12.71
C LEU A 123 10.87 4.28 11.46
N LYS A 124 11.74 5.30 11.51
CA LYS A 124 12.56 5.74 10.36
C LYS A 124 14.04 5.96 10.71
N GLY A 125 14.44 5.76 11.96
CA GLY A 125 15.82 5.94 12.43
C GLY A 125 16.26 7.40 12.49
N SER A 126 15.33 8.35 12.59
CA SER A 126 15.63 9.80 12.62
C SER A 126 14.92 10.49 13.79
N SER A 127 15.30 11.73 14.09
CA SER A 127 14.70 12.50 15.20
C SER A 127 13.76 13.61 14.71
N HIS A 128 14.00 14.20 13.54
CA HIS A 128 13.21 15.34 13.06
C HIS A 128 11.76 14.94 12.70
N LYS A 129 10.76 15.55 13.36
CA LYS A 129 9.33 15.26 13.19
C LYS A 129 8.95 13.79 13.46
N ARG A 130 9.72 13.12 14.31
CA ARG A 130 9.53 11.72 14.72
C ARG A 130 8.90 11.56 16.10
N LYS A 131 7.97 12.46 16.43
CA LYS A 131 7.05 12.36 17.58
C LYS A 131 5.60 12.39 17.10
N ALA A 132 4.73 11.57 17.67
CA ALA A 132 3.29 11.62 17.41
C ALA A 132 2.73 12.99 17.85
N ASN A 133 1.81 13.54 17.05
CA ASN A 133 1.15 14.81 17.39
C ASN A 133 -0.08 14.55 18.27
N MET A 134 -0.62 15.61 18.88
CA MET A 134 -1.78 15.48 19.78
C MET A 134 -3.01 14.85 19.12
N ARG A 135 -3.23 15.09 17.82
CA ARG A 135 -4.36 14.49 17.08
C ARG A 135 -4.19 12.97 16.92
N GLU A 136 -2.98 12.52 16.63
CA GLU A 136 -2.66 11.09 16.52
C GLU A 136 -2.76 10.41 17.89
N LEU A 137 -2.23 11.04 18.94
CA LEU A 137 -2.28 10.53 20.32
C LEU A 137 -3.69 10.42 20.90
N ALA A 138 -4.65 11.20 20.37
CA ALA A 138 -6.05 11.13 20.78
C ALA A 138 -6.82 9.95 20.15
N LYS A 139 -6.24 9.23 19.17
CA LYS A 139 -6.87 8.05 18.57
C LYS A 139 -6.86 6.87 19.56
N SER A 140 -7.82 5.97 19.44
CA SER A 140 -7.88 4.72 20.25
C SER A 140 -6.69 3.78 20.00
N SER A 141 -6.12 3.80 18.79
CA SER A 141 -4.90 3.08 18.41
C SER A 141 -3.92 4.03 17.70
N PRO A 142 -3.15 4.84 18.45
CA PRO A 142 -2.23 5.83 17.90
C PRO A 142 -1.07 5.14 17.17
N THR A 143 -0.57 5.78 16.11
CA THR A 143 0.70 5.43 15.47
C THR A 143 1.81 6.28 16.09
N LEU A 144 2.57 5.67 16.99
CA LEU A 144 3.72 6.27 17.65
C LEU A 144 4.93 6.35 16.70
N LYS A 145 5.93 7.16 17.04
CA LYS A 145 7.13 7.36 16.23
C LYS A 145 8.42 7.16 17.03
N ASP A 146 9.56 7.36 16.40
CA ASP A 146 10.89 7.07 16.96
C ASP A 146 11.14 7.71 18.33
N LEU A 147 10.69 8.95 18.57
CA LEU A 147 10.87 9.64 19.85
C LEU A 147 9.84 9.25 20.92
N ASP A 148 8.82 8.51 20.52
CA ASP A 148 7.83 7.93 21.43
C ASP A 148 8.25 6.51 21.87
N PHE A 149 9.10 5.84 21.08
CA PHE A 149 9.72 4.56 21.40
C PHE A 149 10.82 4.78 22.46
N LYS A 150 10.64 4.22 23.66
CA LYS A 150 11.57 4.36 24.79
C LYS A 150 12.12 3.02 25.23
#